data_AF-A0A7J8UEY2-F1
#
_entry.id   AF-A0A7J8UEY2-F1
#
_cell.length_a   1.000
_cell.length_b   1.000
_cell.length_c   1.000
_cell.angle_alpha   90.00
_cell.angle_beta   90.00
_cell.angle_gamma   90.00
#
_symmetry.space_group_name_H-M   'P 1'
#
loop_
_entity.id
_entity.type
_entity.pdbx_description
1 polymer ?
#
loop_
_entity_poly.entity_id
_entity_poly.type
_entity_poly.pdbx_seq_one_letter_code
_entity_poly.pdbx_strand_id
1 'polypeptide(L)' 'MASSTLTGKLEADVDINASPEQFHEMFAHKPHHVHHTCYDKIQGCDLHEGEWGKVGSIVHWSYVH' A
#
# COMPACT_ATOMS: atom_id res chain seq x y z
N MET A 1 -14.88 14.05 27.67
CA MET A 1 -14.77 13.00 26.63
C MET A 1 -13.65 12.07 27.05
N ALA A 2 -13.97 10.88 27.55
CA ALA A 2 -12.94 9.92 27.96
C ALA A 2 -12.22 9.41 26.71
N SER A 3 -10.91 9.66 26.61
CA SER A 3 -10.07 9.07 25.57
C SER A 3 -9.90 7.59 25.89
N SER A 4 -10.39 6.71 25.01
CA SER A 4 -10.23 5.26 25.14
C SER A 4 -8.77 4.87 24.93
N THR A 5 -8.19 4.09 25.85
CA THR A 5 -6.82 3.54 25.80
C THR A 5 -6.57 2.55 24.65
N LEU A 6 -7.51 2.37 23.73
CA LEU A 6 -7.45 1.47 22.56
C LEU A 6 -7.07 2.20 21.26
N THR A 7 -6.79 3.51 21.32
CA THR A 7 -6.36 4.29 20.15
C THR A 7 -4.87 4.59 20.25
N GLY A 8 -4.11 4.22 19.22
CA GLY A 8 -2.69 4.52 19.09
C GLY A 8 -2.31 4.85 17.64
N LYS A 9 -1.24 5.63 17.45
CA LYS A 9 -0.67 5.97 16.14
C LYS A 9 0.78 5.50 16.11
N LEU A 10 1.16 4.78 15.06
CA LEU A 10 2.54 4.38 14.79
C LEU A 10 2.99 5.07 13.51
N GLU A 11 4.14 5.72 13.56
CA GLU A 11 4.76 6.40 12.42
C GLU A 11 6.21 5.95 12.30
N ALA A 12 6.70 5.86 11.06
CA ALA A 12 8.08 5.54 10.75
C ALA A 12 8.48 6.27 9.47
N ASP A 13 9.68 6.82 9.47
CA ASP A 13 10.30 7.42 8.29
C ASP A 13 11.44 6.49 7.84
N VAL A 14 11.47 6.19 6.54
CA VAL A 14 12.49 5.34 5.92
C VAL A 14 12.99 6.05 4.68
N ASP A 15 14.31 6.22 4.58
CA ASP A 15 14.93 6.83 3.42
C ASP A 15 14.82 5.90 2.20
N ILE A 16 14.39 6.46 1.07
CA ILE A 16 14.33 5.75 -0.21
C ILE A 16 15.30 6.37 -1.21
N ASN A 17 15.90 5.51 -2.04
CA ASN A 17 16.76 5.94 -3.15
C ASN A 17 15.98 6.25 -4.43
N ALA A 18 14.70 5.85 -4.50
CA ALA A 18 13.82 6.12 -5.63
C ALA A 18 13.26 7.55 -5.57
N SER A 19 12.85 8.10 -6.71
CA SER A 19 12.18 9.41 -6.71
C SER A 19 10.81 9.32 -6.00
N PRO A 20 10.36 10.39 -5.32
CA PRO A 20 9.04 10.42 -4.69
C PRO A 20 7.90 10.09 -5.65
N GLU A 21 8.01 10.56 -6.90
CA GLU A 21 7.00 10.36 -7.94
C GLU A 21 6.92 8.89 -8.37
N GLN A 22 8.06 8.21 -8.52
CA GLN A 22 8.09 6.80 -8.87
C GLN A 22 7.48 5.94 -7.77
N PHE A 23 7.82 6.23 -6.51
CA PHE A 23 7.27 5.52 -5.38
C PHE A 23 5.76 5.74 -5.26
N HIS A 24 5.32 7.00 -5.33
CA HIS A 24 3.90 7.35 -5.26
C HIS A 24 3.08 6.71 -6.41
N GLU A 25 3.57 6.78 -7.65
CA GLU A 25 2.90 6.19 -8.81
C GLU A 25 2.67 4.68 -8.64
N MET A 26 3.68 3.97 -8.12
CA MET A 26 3.59 2.52 -7.93
C MET A 26 2.52 2.15 -6.90
N PHE A 27 2.48 2.80 -5.74
CA PHE A 27 1.52 2.45 -4.70
C PHE A 27 0.13 3.04 -4.93
N ALA A 28 0.04 4.25 -5.48
CA ALA A 28 -1.24 4.92 -5.68
C ALA A 28 -1.95 4.46 -6.96
N HIS A 29 -1.23 4.36 -8.08
CA HIS A 29 -1.85 4.16 -9.41
C HIS A 29 -1.62 2.76 -9.99
N LYS A 30 -0.53 2.07 -9.60
CA LYS A 30 -0.17 0.75 -10.15
C LYS A 30 0.17 -0.29 -9.07
N PRO A 31 -0.68 -0.49 -8.05
CA PRO A 31 -0.37 -1.41 -6.94
C PRO A 31 -0.18 -2.87 -7.40
N HIS A 32 -0.79 -3.28 -8.51
CA HIS A 32 -0.57 -4.58 -9.14
C HIS A 32 0.88 -4.80 -9.63
N HIS A 33 1.73 -3.78 -9.70
CA HIS A 33 3.16 -3.97 -9.99
C HIS A 33 4.02 -4.21 -8.74
N VAL A 34 3.54 -3.93 -7.53
CA VAL A 34 4.34 -4.02 -6.31
C VAL A 34 4.88 -5.45 -6.09
N HIS A 35 4.08 -6.48 -6.36
CA HIS A 35 4.51 -7.88 -6.21
C HIS A 35 5.71 -8.25 -7.09
N HIS A 36 5.95 -7.56 -8.21
CA HIS A 36 7.15 -7.77 -9.03
C HIS A 36 8.42 -7.27 -8.35
N THR A 37 8.30 -6.29 -7.43
CA THR A 37 9.44 -5.68 -6.73
C THR A 37 9.79 -6.38 -5.42
N CYS A 38 8.81 -7.03 -4.78
CA CYS A 38 8.98 -7.68 -3.47
C CYS A 38 8.15 -8.96 -3.35
N TYR A 39 8.33 -9.88 -4.31
CA TYR A 39 7.58 -11.14 -4.37
C TYR A 39 7.67 -11.99 -3.09
N ASP A 40 8.79 -11.87 -2.36
CA ASP A 40 9.02 -12.53 -1.08
C ASP A 40 8.14 -12.02 0.06
N LYS A 41 7.48 -10.87 -0.12
CA LYS A 41 6.53 -10.27 0.83
C LYS A 41 5.13 -10.14 0.28
N ILE A 42 5.00 -9.76 -0.99
CA ILE A 42 3.73 -9.53 -1.66
C ILE A 42 3.68 -10.44 -2.89
N GLN A 43 2.77 -11.40 -2.88
CA GLN A 43 2.59 -12.37 -3.95
C GLN A 43 1.65 -11.87 -5.06
N GLY A 44 0.76 -10.93 -4.75
CA GLY A 44 -0.19 -10.41 -5.74
C GLY A 44 -1.03 -9.24 -5.22
N CYS A 45 -1.62 -8.51 -6.17
CA CYS A 45 -2.59 -7.46 -5.90
C CYS A 45 -3.64 -7.41 -7.01
N ASP A 46 -4.89 -7.71 -6.65
CA ASP A 46 -6.02 -7.79 -7.58
C ASP A 46 -7.01 -6.65 -7.32
N LEU A 47 -7.61 -6.10 -8.38
CA LEU A 47 -8.68 -5.12 -8.25
C LEU A 47 -10.00 -5.84 -7.95
N HIS A 48 -10.61 -5.51 -6.82
CA HIS A 48 -11.90 -6.08 -6.44
C HIS A 48 -13.05 -5.19 -6.88
N GLU A 49 -12.97 -3.88 -6.62
CA GLU A 49 -13.99 -2.91 -7.01
C GLU A 49 -13.38 -1.56 -7.43
N GLY A 50 -14.04 -0.88 -8.36
CA GLY A 50 -13.66 0.45 -8.84
C GLY A 50 -12.61 0.41 -9.95
N GLU A 51 -11.71 1.39 -9.93
CA GLU A 51 -10.64 1.57 -10.92
C GLU A 51 -9.32 1.83 -10.21
N TRP A 52 -8.21 1.29 -10.76
CA TRP A 52 -6.87 1.55 -10.24
C TRP A 52 -6.57 3.04 -10.15
N GLY A 53 -6.00 3.48 -9.03
CA GLY A 53 -5.61 4.87 -8.85
C GLY A 53 -6.76 5.85 -8.63
N LYS A 54 -7.98 5.37 -8.40
CA LYS A 54 -9.12 6.19 -8.00
C LYS A 54 -9.44 6.01 -6.52
N VAL A 55 -9.77 7.13 -5.88
CA VAL A 55 -10.28 7.13 -4.50
C VAL A 55 -11.57 6.31 -4.45
N GLY A 56 -11.65 5.40 -3.47
CA GLY A 56 -12.77 4.48 -3.32
C GLY A 56 -12.58 3.12 -4.01
N SER A 57 -11.44 2.88 -4.67
CA SER A 57 -11.10 1.53 -5.17
C SER A 57 -10.81 0.55 -4.02
N ILE A 58 -11.20 -0.70 -4.24
CA ILE A 58 -10.94 -1.81 -3.31
C ILE A 58 -9.98 -2.76 -4.00
N VAL A 59 -8.85 -3.01 -3.34
CA VAL A 59 -7.79 -3.90 -3.84
C VAL A 59 -7.53 -5.02 -2.84
N HIS A 60 -7.31 -6.22 -3.34
CA HIS A 60 -6.98 -7.39 -2.54
C HIS A 60 -5.48 -7.66 -2.63
N TRP A 61 -4.77 -7.60 -1.50
CA TRP A 61 -3.35 -7.89 -1.41
C TRP A 61 -3.12 -9.30 -0.88
N SER A 62 -2.38 -10.11 -1.63
CA SER A 62 -1.87 -11.41 -1.16
C SER A 62 -0.45 -11.24 -0.66
N TYR A 63 -0.20 -11.48 0.63
CA TYR A 63 1.11 -11.28 1.28
C TYR A 63 1.54 -12.50 2.11
N VAL A 64 2.84 -12.61 2.38
CA VAL A 64 3.46 -13.67 3.19
C VAL A 64 4.38 -13.08 4.26
N HIS A 65 4.61 -13.84 5.35
CA HIS A 65 5.46 -13.44 6.48
C HIS A 65 6.93 -13.79 6.24
#